data_AF-A0A949I7V5-F1
#
_entry.id   AF-A0A949I7V5-F1
#
_cell.length_a   1.000
_cell.length_b   1.000
_cell.length_c   1.000
_cell.angle_alpha   90.00
_cell.angle_beta   90.00
_cell.angle_gamma   90.00
#
_symmetry.space_group_name_H-M   'P 1'
#
loop_
_entity.id
_entity.type
_entity.pdbx_description
1 polymer ?
#
loop_
_entity_poly.entity_id
_entity_poly.type
_entity_poly.pdbx_seq_one_letter_code
_entity_poly.pdbx_strand_id
1 'polypeptide(L)'
;MHSKEFVEKMKERLVEEKDRLQDELGQFGHHEEIGDRADDNALEIEMDEVSEDIAETLRADLAKVEKALQKIEDGTYGMTDDGKEIPESRLEVIPWADTLAEK
;
A
#
# COMPACT_ATOMS: atom_id res chain seq x y z
N MET A 1 -5.18 8.38 21.46
CA MET A 1 -6.32 8.26 20.52
C MET A 1 -6.42 9.55 19.72
N HIS A 2 -6.32 9.47 18.39
CA HIS A 2 -6.25 10.65 17.52
C HIS A 2 -7.58 11.40 17.42
N SER A 3 -7.52 12.70 17.11
CA SER A 3 -8.72 13.53 16.92
C SER A 3 -9.53 13.06 15.71
N LYS A 4 -10.87 13.12 15.78
CA LYS A 4 -11.75 12.73 14.65
C LYS A 4 -11.39 13.44 13.35
N GLU A 5 -11.15 14.75 13.40
CA GLU A 5 -10.74 15.54 12.22
C GLU A 5 -9.44 15.03 11.59
N PHE A 6 -8.49 14.57 12.41
CA PHE A 6 -7.24 13.99 11.93
C PHE A 6 -7.48 12.64 11.24
N VAL A 7 -8.30 11.79 11.87
CA VAL A 7 -8.66 10.47 11.32
C VAL A 7 -9.41 10.61 9.99
N GLU A 8 -10.32 11.58 9.87
CA GLU A 8 -11.04 11.86 8.63
C GLU A 8 -10.09 12.33 7.52
N LYS A 9 -9.19 13.26 7.84
CA LYS A 9 -8.15 13.71 6.90
C LYS A 9 -7.25 12.56 6.44
N MET A 10 -6.85 11.66 7.34
CA MET A 10 -6.04 10.50 6.97
C MET A 10 -6.82 9.47 6.18
N LYS A 11 -8.12 9.31 6.46
CA LYS A 11 -9.01 8.44 5.68
C LYS A 11 -9.09 8.89 4.23
N GLU A 12 -9.28 10.18 3.96
CA GLU A 12 -9.30 10.71 2.59
C GLU A 12 -8.00 10.37 1.86
N ARG A 13 -6.85 10.63 2.49
CA ARG A 13 -5.54 10.31 1.92
C ARG A 13 -5.33 8.81 1.68
N LEU A 14 -5.81 7.96 2.58
CA LEU A 14 -5.74 6.50 2.42
C LEU A 14 -6.59 6.02 1.24
N VAL A 15 -7.77 6.63 1.02
CA VAL A 15 -8.61 6.28 -0.13
C VAL A 15 -7.94 6.72 -1.44
N GLU A 16 -7.35 7.92 -1.48
CA GLU A 16 -6.57 8.38 -2.65
C GLU A 16 -5.38 7.46 -2.94
N GLU A 17 -4.61 7.06 -1.91
CA GLU A 17 -3.48 6.15 -2.09
C GLU A 17 -3.95 4.76 -2.52
N LYS A 18 -5.07 4.28 -1.97
CA LYS A 18 -5.69 3.01 -2.38
C LYS A 18 -5.99 3.01 -3.87
N ASP A 19 -6.67 4.04 -4.36
CA ASP A 19 -7.03 4.18 -5.78
C ASP A 19 -5.77 4.21 -6.66
N ARG A 20 -4.76 5.00 -6.25
CA ARG A 20 -3.46 5.06 -6.93
C ARG A 20 -2.78 3.69 -7.02
N LEU A 21 -2.69 2.95 -5.91
CA LEU A 21 -2.07 1.61 -5.88
C LEU A 21 -2.86 0.60 -6.72
N GLN A 22 -4.19 0.71 -6.75
CA GLN A 22 -5.04 -0.13 -7.59
C GLN A 22 -4.87 0.17 -9.08
N ASP A 23 -4.75 1.45 -9.47
CA ASP A 23 -4.44 1.84 -10.85
C ASP A 23 -3.06 1.32 -11.27
N GLU A 24 -2.05 1.52 -10.41
CA GLU A 24 -0.68 1.06 -10.65
C GLU A 24 -0.65 -0.47 -10.84
N LEU A 25 -1.32 -1.24 -9.97
CA LEU A 25 -1.50 -2.69 -10.12
C LEU A 25 -2.23 -3.09 -11.40
N GLY A 26 -3.24 -2.32 -11.82
CA GLY A 26 -3.97 -2.53 -13.06
C GLY A 26 -3.08 -2.35 -14.29
N GLN A 27 -2.14 -1.40 -14.25
CA GLN A 27 -1.16 -1.18 -15.32
C GLN A 27 -0.16 -2.33 -15.42
N PHE A 28 0.30 -2.89 -14.29
CA PHE A 28 1.17 -4.07 -14.29
C PHE A 28 0.46 -5.32 -14.81
N GLY A 29 -0.80 -5.56 -14.41
CA GLY A 29 -1.57 -6.71 -14.91
C GLY A 29 -1.88 -6.65 -16.41
N HIS A 30 -1.90 -5.46 -17.01
CA HIS A 30 -2.11 -5.28 -18.45
C HIS A 30 -0.81 -5.45 -19.27
N HIS A 31 0.37 -5.39 -18.63
CA HIS A 31 1.65 -5.64 -19.28
C HIS A 31 1.87 -7.14 -19.56
N GLU A 32 1.45 -8.00 -18.62
CA GLU A 32 1.55 -9.47 -18.73
C GLU A 32 0.75 -10.01 -19.94
N GLU A 33 -0.40 -9.40 -20.29
CA GLU A 33 -1.20 -9.81 -21.45
C GLU A 33 -0.58 -9.42 -22.82
N ILE A 34 0.35 -8.46 -22.85
CA ILE A 34 0.99 -7.98 -24.10
C ILE A 34 2.29 -8.76 -24.42
N GLY A 35 2.81 -9.54 -23.46
CA GLY A 35 4.03 -10.34 -23.55
C GLY A 35 3.90 -11.73 -24.19
N ASP A 36 2.71 -12.16 -24.65
CA ASP A 36 2.57 -13.44 -25.38
C ASP A 36 3.06 -13.30 -26.84
N ARG A 37 4.34 -12.96 -27.02
CA ARG A 37 5.05 -13.03 -28.30
C ARG A 37 6.39 -13.73 -28.14
N ALA A 38 6.27 -14.98 -27.69
CA ALA A 38 7.15 -16.16 -27.74
C ALA A 38 8.43 -16.21 -28.62
N ASP A 39 9.23 -15.14 -28.77
CA ASP A 39 10.41 -15.15 -29.63
C ASP A 39 11.63 -14.36 -29.07
N ASP A 40 11.85 -14.22 -27.75
CA ASP A 40 13.15 -13.74 -27.22
C ASP A 40 13.50 -14.32 -25.80
N ASN A 41 13.73 -15.64 -25.76
CA ASN A 41 13.81 -16.50 -24.57
C ASN A 41 15.06 -16.36 -23.64
N ALA A 42 15.54 -15.14 -23.36
CA ALA A 42 16.51 -14.95 -22.26
C ALA A 42 16.37 -13.60 -21.54
N LEU A 43 15.87 -12.57 -22.22
CA LEU A 43 15.60 -11.25 -21.63
C LEU A 43 14.18 -11.15 -21.09
N GLU A 44 13.21 -11.88 -21.65
CA GLU A 44 11.82 -11.85 -21.20
C GLU A 44 11.63 -12.41 -19.79
N ILE A 45 12.36 -13.48 -19.40
CA ILE A 45 12.20 -14.08 -18.07
C ILE A 45 12.65 -13.11 -16.95
N GLU A 46 13.76 -12.38 -17.13
CA GLU A 46 14.20 -11.40 -16.12
C GLU A 46 13.21 -10.21 -16.01
N MET A 47 12.55 -9.81 -17.11
CA MET A 47 11.58 -8.72 -17.08
C MET A 47 10.25 -9.13 -16.45
N ASP A 48 9.86 -10.39 -16.59
CA ASP A 48 8.66 -10.99 -15.99
C ASP A 48 8.81 -11.11 -14.46
N GLU A 49 9.94 -11.68 -13.99
CA GLU A 49 10.25 -11.81 -12.55
C GLU A 49 10.31 -10.43 -11.85
N VAL A 50 10.89 -9.41 -12.50
CA VAL A 50 10.92 -8.04 -11.96
C VAL A 50 9.51 -7.42 -11.89
N SER A 51 8.65 -7.73 -12.86
CA SER A 51 7.28 -7.20 -12.89
C SER A 51 6.41 -7.84 -11.80
N GLU A 52 6.57 -9.14 -11.55
CA GLU A 52 5.90 -9.83 -10.44
C GLU A 52 6.33 -9.29 -9.07
N ASP A 53 7.63 -9.10 -8.81
CA ASP A 53 8.13 -8.60 -7.52
C ASP A 53 7.60 -7.18 -7.20
N ILE A 54 7.50 -6.33 -8.23
CA ILE A 54 6.87 -5.00 -8.12
C ILE A 54 5.37 -5.14 -7.82
N ALA A 55 4.66 -6.00 -8.55
CA ALA A 55 3.23 -6.22 -8.32
C ALA A 55 2.94 -6.79 -6.91
N GLU A 56 3.78 -7.70 -6.41
CA GLU A 56 3.69 -8.21 -5.04
C GLU A 56 3.91 -7.11 -4.01
N THR A 57 4.91 -6.25 -4.23
CA THR A 57 5.17 -5.08 -3.37
C THR A 57 3.97 -4.14 -3.33
N LEU A 58 3.40 -3.81 -4.49
CA LEU A 58 2.23 -2.94 -4.58
C LEU A 58 0.98 -3.56 -3.93
N ARG A 59 0.77 -4.88 -4.09
CA ARG A 59 -0.30 -5.61 -3.38
C ARG A 59 -0.09 -5.56 -1.87
N ALA A 60 1.15 -5.71 -1.40
CA ALA A 60 1.48 -5.63 0.01
C ALA A 60 1.24 -4.23 0.59
N ASP A 61 1.59 -3.16 -0.15
CA ASP A 61 1.28 -1.80 0.27
C ASP A 61 -0.23 -1.49 0.24
N LEU A 62 -0.95 -1.99 -0.77
CA LEU A 62 -2.40 -1.88 -0.83
C LEU A 62 -3.05 -2.54 0.39
N ALA A 63 -2.60 -3.74 0.77
CA ALA A 63 -3.09 -4.42 1.96
C ALA A 63 -2.84 -3.62 3.26
N LYS A 64 -1.71 -2.89 3.36
CA LYS A 64 -1.46 -2.00 4.51
C LYS A 64 -2.42 -0.82 4.54
N VAL A 65 -2.71 -0.22 3.38
CA VAL A 65 -3.68 0.89 3.26
C VAL A 65 -5.07 0.41 3.66
N GLU A 66 -5.50 -0.77 3.20
CA GLU A 66 -6.78 -1.36 3.57
C GLU A 66 -6.85 -1.70 5.06
N LYS A 67 -5.77 -2.27 5.64
CA LYS A 67 -5.67 -2.50 7.10
C LYS A 67 -5.80 -1.19 7.87
N ALA A 68 -5.17 -0.12 7.41
CA ALA A 68 -5.27 1.20 8.04
C ALA A 68 -6.69 1.76 7.99
N LEU A 69 -7.39 1.64 6.85
CA LEU A 69 -8.81 2.00 6.72
C LEU A 69 -9.68 1.18 7.67
N GLN A 70 -9.43 -0.14 7.78
CA GLN A 70 -10.17 -1.00 8.70
C GLN A 70 -9.98 -0.58 10.16
N LYS A 71 -8.74 -0.21 10.55
CA LYS A 71 -8.43 0.33 11.89
C LYS A 71 -9.14 1.65 12.16
N ILE A 72 -9.37 2.48 11.14
CA ILE A 72 -10.18 3.70 11.27
C ILE A 72 -11.62 3.35 11.62
N GLU A 73 -12.21 2.35 10.97
CA GLU A 73 -13.58 1.90 11.26
C GLU A 73 -13.70 1.25 12.64
N ASP A 74 -12.67 0.50 13.06
CA ASP A 74 -12.60 -0.14 14.37
C ASP A 74 -12.28 0.86 15.50
N GLY A 75 -11.83 2.07 15.16
CA GLY A 75 -11.42 3.10 16.12
C GLY A 75 -10.03 2.87 16.73
N THR A 76 -9.24 1.95 16.18
CA THR A 76 -7.88 1.57 16.59
C THR A 76 -6.79 2.16 15.68
N TYR A 77 -7.14 3.14 14.84
CA TYR A 77 -6.19 3.81 13.96
C TYR A 77 -5.06 4.50 14.72
N GLY A 78 -3.85 4.40 14.17
CA GLY A 78 -2.64 4.90 14.81
C GLY A 78 -2.18 4.07 16.00
N MET A 79 -2.61 2.81 16.11
CA MET A 79 -2.13 1.86 17.13
C MET A 79 -1.43 0.67 16.47
N THR A 80 -0.27 0.30 16.98
CA THR A 80 0.44 -0.94 16.57
C THR A 80 -0.29 -2.17 17.11
N ASP A 81 0.01 -3.35 16.58
CA ASP A 81 -0.50 -4.63 17.11
C ASP A 81 -0.13 -4.83 18.60
N ASP A 82 1.05 -4.36 19.01
CA ASP A 82 1.49 -4.34 20.43
C ASP A 82 0.79 -3.30 21.31
N GLY A 83 -0.15 -2.52 20.76
CA GLY A 83 -0.88 -1.49 21.49
C GLY A 83 -0.10 -0.20 21.74
N LYS A 84 0.92 0.12 20.93
CA LYS A 84 1.66 1.39 21.02
C LYS A 84 1.03 2.43 20.10
N GLU A 85 0.95 3.66 20.57
CA GLU A 85 0.46 4.79 19.75
C GLU A 85 1.54 5.24 18.74
N ILE A 86 1.14 5.35 17.48
CA ILE A 86 1.96 5.83 16.38
C ILE A 86 1.90 7.36 16.39
N PRO A 87 3.04 8.07 16.35
CA PRO A 87 3.03 9.53 16.40
C PRO A 87 2.35 10.12 15.15
N GLU A 88 1.58 11.20 15.35
CA GLU A 88 0.84 11.88 14.27
C GLU A 88 1.77 12.31 13.14
N SER A 89 2.96 12.85 13.44
CA SER A 89 3.94 13.22 12.41
C SER A 89 4.36 12.06 11.50
N ARG A 90 4.26 10.80 11.95
CA ARG A 90 4.51 9.63 11.10
C ARG A 90 3.32 9.36 10.20
N LEU A 91 2.11 9.40 10.74
CA LEU A 91 0.86 9.21 9.99
C LEU A 91 0.63 10.35 8.98
N GLU A 92 1.12 11.56 9.28
CA GLU A 92 1.13 12.68 8.34
C GLU A 92 2.04 12.45 7.13
N VAL A 93 3.13 11.69 7.28
CA VAL A 93 4.01 11.33 6.16
C VAL A 93 3.53 10.05 5.48
N ILE A 94 3.17 9.04 6.26
CA ILE A 94 2.77 7.70 5.80
C ILE A 94 1.50 7.28 6.56
N PRO A 95 0.30 7.55 6.01
CA PRO A 95 -0.96 7.31 6.71
C PRO A 95 -1.30 5.83 6.93
N TRP A 96 -0.64 4.91 6.21
CA TRP A 96 -0.78 3.44 6.39
C TRP A 96 0.32 2.81 7.25
N ALA A 97 1.09 3.61 7.99
CA ALA A 97 2.14 3.09 8.85
C ALA A 97 1.56 2.16 9.94
N ASP A 98 2.04 0.91 9.98
CA ASP A 98 1.66 -0.09 10.98
C ASP A 98 2.73 -0.27 12.08
N THR A 99 3.91 0.31 11.90
CA THR A 99 5.05 0.22 12.83
C THR A 99 5.54 1.59 13.28
N LEU A 100 6.16 1.62 14.46
CA LEU A 100 6.89 2.78 14.95
C LEU A 100 8.12 2.98 14.07
N ALA A 101 8.38 4.21 13.62
CA ALA A 101 9.64 4.53 12.96
C ALA A 101 10.78 4.26 13.95
N GLU A 102 11.65 3.32 13.61
CA GLU A 102 12.91 3.13 14.32
C GLU A 102 13.74 4.41 14.17
N LYS A 103 14.25 4.90 15.31
CA LYS A 103 15.00 6.14 15.42
C LYS A 103 16.40 6.03 14.84
#